data_AF-A0A4Z1FPZ2-F1
#
_entry.id   AF-A0A4Z1FPZ2-F1
#
_cell.length_a   1.000
_cell.length_b   1.000
_cell.length_c   1.000
_cell.angle_alpha   90.00
_cell.angle_beta   90.00
_cell.angle_gamma   90.00
#
_symmetry.space_group_name_H-M   'P 1'
#
loop_
_entity.id
_entity.type
_entity.pdbx_description
1 polymer ?
#
loop_
_entity_poly.entity_id
_entity_poly.type
_entity_poly.pdbx_seq_one_letter_code
_entity_poly.pdbx_strand_id
1 'polypeptide(L)'
;MPNFPDAFIGRIDVFHQIHCLNRLRMHLYWNITYYYPDEQMGKYHQLHASHCVYALLQNLICQGNVDTYGHFWVEMQENAVPDFINHKCRDFEAILEYHDEIAVPLEKFGALRRPVDEPVRHMTHEAKEIFRWFDNHEDDGKDGTEIL
;
A
#
# COMPACT_ATOMS: atom_id res chain seq x y z
N MET A 1 -13.34 -22.67 8.42
CA MET A 1 -13.49 -21.80 9.60
C MET A 1 -14.91 -22.01 10.12
N PRO A 2 -15.16 -21.98 11.44
CA PRO A 2 -16.53 -21.91 11.93
C PRO A 2 -17.22 -20.70 11.28
N ASN A 3 -18.48 -20.84 10.88
CA ASN A 3 -19.26 -19.77 10.28
C ASN A 3 -19.38 -18.61 11.27
N PHE A 4 -18.50 -17.62 11.14
CA PHE A 4 -18.66 -16.31 11.74
C PHE A 4 -19.25 -15.42 10.64
N PRO A 5 -20.59 -15.32 10.53
CA PRO A 5 -21.23 -14.54 9.46
C PRO A 5 -20.80 -13.06 9.46
N ASP A 6 -20.27 -12.55 10.58
CA ASP A 6 -19.80 -11.17 10.74
C ASP A 6 -18.28 -11.03 10.83
N ALA A 7 -17.50 -12.05 10.45
CA ALA A 7 -16.04 -11.95 10.52
C ALA A 7 -15.47 -11.16 9.33
N PHE A 8 -14.74 -10.09 9.65
CA PHE A 8 -13.94 -9.31 8.71
C PHE A 8 -12.46 -9.58 8.92
N ILE A 9 -11.69 -9.54 7.83
CA ILE A 9 -10.24 -9.67 7.91
C ILE A 9 -9.64 -8.28 7.77
N GLY A 10 -8.94 -7.86 8.82
CA GLY A 10 -8.15 -6.65 8.83
C GLY A 10 -6.66 -6.96 8.81
N ARG A 11 -5.87 -5.95 8.48
CA ARG A 11 -4.42 -5.92 8.71
C ARG A 11 -4.10 -4.61 9.43
N ILE A 12 -3.10 -4.64 10.30
CA ILE A 12 -2.60 -3.41 10.92
C ILE A 12 -1.96 -2.55 9.82
N ASP A 13 -2.46 -1.33 9.64
CA ASP A 13 -2.19 -0.50 8.47
C ASP A 13 -0.70 -0.16 8.27
N VAL A 14 0.09 -0.07 9.34
CA VAL A 14 1.54 0.21 9.26
C VAL A 14 2.29 -0.78 8.38
N PHE A 15 1.86 -2.05 8.33
CA PHE A 15 2.49 -3.05 7.45
C PHE A 15 2.17 -2.81 5.97
N HIS A 16 0.99 -2.25 5.66
CA HIS A 16 0.65 -1.85 4.30
C HIS A 16 1.44 -0.60 3.89
N GLN A 17 1.61 0.37 4.79
CA GLN A 17 2.45 1.55 4.53
C GLN A 17 3.91 1.17 4.28
N ILE A 18 4.49 0.28 5.11
CA ILE A 18 5.86 -0.22 4.91
C ILE A 18 5.98 -0.96 3.58
N HIS A 19 4.98 -1.78 3.23
CA HIS A 19 4.92 -2.42 1.92
C HIS A 19 4.94 -1.38 0.78
N CYS A 20 4.05 -0.38 0.82
CA CYS A 20 3.96 0.69 -0.16
C CYS A 20 5.29 1.45 -0.30
N LEU A 21 5.92 1.82 0.82
CA LEU A 21 7.21 2.51 0.82
C LEU A 21 8.30 1.64 0.19
N ASN A 22 8.36 0.35 0.52
CA ASN A 22 9.33 -0.55 -0.07
C ASN A 22 9.07 -0.76 -1.57
N ARG A 23 7.81 -0.85 -2.01
CA ARG A 23 7.45 -0.90 -3.43
C ARG A 23 7.98 0.34 -4.15
N LEU A 24 7.66 1.54 -3.65
CA LEU A 24 8.16 2.80 -4.23
C LEU A 24 9.69 2.83 -4.31
N ARG A 25 10.38 2.40 -3.24
CA ARG A 25 11.85 2.28 -3.23
C ARG A 25 12.35 1.38 -4.36
N MET A 26 11.73 0.23 -4.59
CA MET A 26 12.11 -0.68 -5.69
C MET A 26 11.83 -0.08 -7.07
N HIS A 27 10.79 0.76 -7.20
CA HIS A 27 10.40 1.45 -8.44
C HIS A 27 11.24 2.68 -8.79
N LEU A 28 12.14 3.13 -7.91
CA LEU A 28 13.04 4.26 -8.21
C LEU A 28 13.87 3.95 -9.46
N TYR A 29 14.10 4.93 -10.33
CA TYR A 29 14.78 4.71 -11.62
C TYR A 29 16.18 4.08 -11.46
N TRP A 30 16.84 4.29 -10.32
CA TRP A 30 18.14 3.73 -10.00
C TRP A 30 18.09 2.32 -9.36
N ASN A 31 16.91 1.86 -8.96
CA ASN A 31 16.69 0.54 -8.36
C ASN A 31 15.94 -0.42 -9.30
N ILE A 32 15.20 0.12 -10.27
CA ILE A 32 14.28 -0.62 -11.12
C ILE A 32 14.95 -1.77 -11.88
N THR A 33 16.17 -1.57 -12.38
CA THR A 33 16.93 -2.59 -13.11
C THR A 33 17.39 -3.74 -12.23
N TYR A 34 17.56 -3.51 -10.92
CA TYR A 34 17.95 -4.54 -9.97
C TYR A 34 16.75 -5.38 -9.51
N TYR A 35 15.62 -4.73 -9.19
CA TYR A 35 14.45 -5.42 -8.66
C TYR A 35 13.51 -5.99 -9.73
N TYR A 36 13.53 -5.39 -10.93
CA TYR A 36 12.65 -5.75 -12.04
C TYR A 36 13.46 -5.89 -13.35
N PRO A 37 14.49 -6.75 -13.38
CA PRO A 37 15.41 -6.84 -14.52
C PRO A 37 14.71 -7.29 -15.82
N ASP A 38 13.68 -8.13 -15.69
CA ASP A 38 12.98 -8.76 -16.80
C ASP A 38 11.54 -8.24 -16.96
N GLU A 39 11.12 -7.27 -16.16
CA GLU A 39 9.74 -6.80 -16.13
C GLU A 39 9.55 -5.53 -16.95
N GLN A 40 8.55 -5.55 -17.84
CA GLN A 40 8.15 -4.34 -18.54
C GLN A 40 7.35 -3.44 -17.59
N MET A 41 7.90 -2.26 -17.33
CA MET A 41 7.29 -1.22 -16.51
C MET A 41 6.07 -0.59 -17.21
N GLY A 42 4.95 -1.31 -17.17
CA GLY A 42 3.70 -0.93 -17.81
C GLY A 42 2.67 -0.27 -16.89
N LYS A 43 1.43 -0.12 -17.38
CA LYS A 43 0.31 0.53 -16.68
C LYS A 43 0.04 -0.04 -15.28
N TYR A 44 0.20 -1.35 -15.08
CA TYR A 44 0.07 -1.97 -13.76
C TYR A 44 1.04 -1.37 -12.73
N HIS A 45 2.31 -1.19 -13.10
CA HIS A 45 3.33 -0.65 -12.19
C HIS A 45 3.05 0.82 -11.86
N GLN A 46 2.56 1.58 -12.83
CA GLN A 46 2.16 2.97 -12.63
C GLN A 46 0.96 3.07 -11.69
N LEU A 47 -0.09 2.28 -11.94
CA LEU A 47 -1.24 2.17 -11.03
C LEU A 47 -0.81 1.75 -9.62
N HIS A 48 0.14 0.80 -9.53
CA HIS A 48 0.64 0.34 -8.25
C HIS A 48 1.35 1.46 -7.48
N ALA A 49 2.30 2.15 -8.14
CA ALA A 49 3.01 3.25 -7.54
C ALA A 49 2.07 4.40 -7.14
N SER A 50 1.08 4.75 -7.98
CA SER A 50 0.14 5.82 -7.70
C SER A 50 -0.69 5.58 -6.44
N HIS A 51 -1.28 4.39 -6.28
CA HIS A 51 -2.05 4.10 -5.06
C HIS A 51 -1.16 3.99 -3.83
N CYS A 52 0.08 3.49 -3.97
CA CYS A 52 1.04 3.48 -2.86
C CYS A 52 1.31 4.92 -2.36
N VAL A 53 1.53 5.87 -3.27
CA VAL A 53 1.71 7.28 -2.93
C VAL A 53 0.47 7.83 -2.24
N TYR A 54 -0.72 7.54 -2.78
CA TYR A 54 -1.98 8.00 -2.18
C TYR A 54 -2.19 7.44 -0.76
N ALA A 55 -1.99 6.14 -0.56
CA ALA A 55 -2.14 5.49 0.75
C ALA A 55 -1.15 6.08 1.79
N LEU A 56 0.10 6.34 1.39
CA LEU A 56 1.08 6.99 2.25
C LEU A 56 0.68 8.43 2.58
N LEU A 57 0.19 9.20 1.59
CA LEU A 57 -0.29 10.57 1.81
C LEU A 57 -1.47 10.60 2.78
N GLN A 58 -2.45 9.71 2.61
CA GLN A 58 -3.58 9.56 3.53
C GLN A 58 -3.07 9.32 4.95
N ASN A 59 -2.12 8.41 5.14
CA ASN A 59 -1.57 8.17 6.47
C ASN A 59 -0.83 9.39 7.05
N LEU A 60 0.01 10.07 6.25
CA LEU A 60 0.75 11.25 6.69
C LEU A 60 -0.19 12.36 7.17
N ILE A 61 -1.27 12.61 6.43
CA ILE A 61 -2.29 13.61 6.79
C ILE A 61 -3.06 13.16 8.04
N CYS A 62 -3.45 11.89 8.12
CA CYS A 62 -4.23 11.38 9.26
C CYS A 62 -3.43 11.31 10.57
N GLN A 63 -2.13 11.01 10.51
CA GLN A 63 -1.27 11.03 11.70
C GLN A 63 -0.88 12.47 12.09
N GLY A 64 -0.70 13.36 11.10
CA GLY A 64 -0.48 14.79 11.32
C GLY A 64 0.66 15.10 12.30
N ASN A 65 1.90 14.71 11.97
CA ASN A 65 3.04 14.98 12.85
C ASN A 65 3.22 16.49 13.08
N VAL A 66 3.33 16.89 14.35
CA VAL A 66 3.52 18.29 14.81
C VAL A 66 4.92 18.57 15.35
N ASP A 67 5.86 17.63 15.20
CA ASP A 67 7.27 17.84 15.54
C ASP A 67 7.83 19.04 14.75
N THR A 68 8.59 19.89 15.43
CA THR A 68 9.22 21.07 14.82
C THR A 68 10.65 20.76 14.41
N TYR A 69 11.01 21.12 13.18
CA TYR A 69 12.38 21.05 12.70
C TYR A 69 12.95 22.45 12.45
N GLY A 70 14.23 22.63 12.75
CA GLY A 70 14.95 23.87 12.52
C GLY A 70 15.45 24.00 11.08
N HIS A 71 15.94 25.19 10.74
CA HIS A 71 16.75 25.39 9.53
C HIS A 71 18.10 26.01 9.92
N PHE A 72 19.16 25.66 9.21
CA PHE A 72 20.51 26.20 9.42
C PHE A 72 21.20 26.50 8.09
N TRP A 73 22.21 27.38 8.11
CA TRP A 73 23.01 27.72 6.93
C TRP A 73 24.24 26.84 6.84
N VAL A 74 24.57 26.41 5.63
CA VAL A 74 25.76 25.60 5.30
C VAL A 74 26.56 26.28 4.20
N GLU A 75 27.87 25.98 4.11
CA GLU A 75 28.76 26.62 3.13
C GLU A 75 28.39 26.36 1.67
N MET A 76 27.67 25.28 1.39
CA MET A 76 27.39 24.80 0.03
C MET A 76 26.28 25.59 -0.69
N GLN A 77 25.47 26.39 0.02
CA GLN A 77 24.38 27.16 -0.60
C GLN A 77 23.94 28.37 0.25
N GLU A 78 23.34 29.37 -0.38
CA GLU A 78 22.86 30.59 0.30
C GLU A 78 21.58 30.37 1.12
N ASN A 79 20.75 29.40 0.73
CA ASN A 79 19.49 29.09 1.40
C ASN A 79 19.72 28.20 2.63
N ALA A 80 18.95 28.44 3.70
CA ALA A 80 18.97 27.57 4.87
C ALA A 80 18.45 26.16 4.51
N VAL A 81 19.11 25.13 5.04
CA VAL A 81 18.72 23.71 4.90
C VAL A 81 17.94 23.24 6.12
N PRO A 82 17.01 22.29 5.97
CA PRO A 82 16.29 21.71 7.10
C PRO A 82 17.22 20.85 7.98
N ASP A 83 16.97 20.88 9.28
CA ASP A 83 17.57 19.94 10.24
C ASP A 83 16.74 18.65 10.33
N PHE A 84 17.41 17.51 10.21
CA PHE A 84 16.76 16.21 10.34
C PHE A 84 16.63 15.86 11.82
N ILE A 85 15.41 16.00 12.34
CA ILE A 85 15.09 15.75 13.74
C ILE A 85 14.90 14.26 14.03
N ASN A 86 15.17 13.87 15.26
CA ASN A 86 14.82 12.54 15.76
C ASN A 86 13.35 12.52 16.19
N HIS A 87 12.59 11.58 15.65
CA HIS A 87 11.20 11.35 16.05
C HIS A 87 11.12 10.45 17.29
N LYS A 88 10.06 10.63 18.09
CA LYS A 88 9.67 9.65 19.11
C LYS A 88 8.70 8.65 18.49
N CYS A 89 9.17 7.43 18.28
CA CYS A 89 8.37 6.37 17.69
C CYS A 89 7.47 5.68 18.72
N ARG A 90 6.39 5.08 18.24
CA ARG A 90 5.71 4.00 18.96
C ARG A 90 6.66 2.79 19.02
N ASP A 91 6.53 1.96 20.05
CA ASP A 91 7.25 0.69 20.15
C ASP A 91 6.81 -0.22 18.99
N PHE A 92 7.68 -0.37 17.99
CA PHE A 92 7.34 -1.09 16.77
C PHE A 92 7.46 -2.60 16.96
N GLU A 93 8.41 -3.03 17.78
CA GLU A 93 8.59 -4.41 18.21
C GLU A 93 7.32 -4.93 18.90
N ALA A 94 6.74 -4.17 19.83
CA ALA A 94 5.49 -4.54 20.47
C ALA A 94 4.31 -4.65 19.46
N ILE A 95 4.27 -3.79 18.43
CA ILE A 95 3.25 -3.86 17.37
C ILE A 95 3.45 -5.12 16.52
N LEU A 96 4.70 -5.45 16.21
CA LEU A 96 5.06 -6.63 15.42
C LEU A 96 4.76 -7.92 16.17
N GLU A 97 5.13 -8.00 17.44
CA GLU A 97 4.82 -9.15 18.31
C GLU A 97 3.30 -9.37 18.38
N TYR A 98 2.53 -8.31 18.66
CA TYR A 98 1.07 -8.39 18.67
C TYR A 98 0.49 -8.82 17.32
N HIS A 99 1.01 -8.29 16.21
CA HIS A 99 0.60 -8.72 14.87
C HIS A 99 0.80 -10.22 14.67
N ASP A 100 1.98 -10.73 15.01
CA ASP A 100 2.33 -12.13 14.78
C ASP A 100 1.52 -13.08 15.68
N GLU A 101 1.15 -12.65 16.89
CA GLU A 101 0.26 -13.38 17.80
C GLU A 101 -1.16 -13.53 17.24
N ILE A 102 -1.71 -12.49 16.62
CA ILE A 102 -3.11 -12.47 16.13
C ILE A 102 -3.25 -12.83 14.65
N ALA A 103 -2.14 -12.91 13.91
CA ALA A 103 -2.16 -13.10 12.47
C ALA A 103 -2.85 -14.41 12.08
N VAL A 104 -3.70 -14.34 11.04
CA VAL A 104 -4.24 -15.54 10.41
C VAL A 104 -3.09 -16.28 9.71
N PRO A 105 -2.85 -17.58 9.99
CA PRO A 105 -1.82 -18.35 9.32
C PRO A 105 -1.94 -18.27 7.80
N LEU A 106 -0.81 -18.19 7.09
CA LEU A 106 -0.79 -17.92 5.66
C LEU A 106 -1.58 -18.96 4.86
N GLU A 107 -1.53 -20.23 5.25
CA GLU A 107 -2.31 -21.29 4.58
C GLU A 107 -3.81 -21.07 4.76
N LYS A 108 -4.23 -20.65 5.96
CA LYS A 108 -5.64 -20.34 6.24
C LYS A 108 -6.08 -19.09 5.48
N PHE A 109 -5.23 -18.08 5.41
CA PHE A 109 -5.52 -16.85 4.66
C PHE A 109 -5.68 -17.13 3.17
N GLY A 110 -4.78 -17.90 2.55
CA GLY A 110 -4.88 -18.27 1.13
C GLY A 110 -6.09 -19.16 0.79
N ALA A 111 -6.60 -19.90 1.77
CA ALA A 111 -7.80 -20.72 1.63
C ALA A 111 -9.12 -19.94 1.78
N LEU A 112 -9.08 -18.67 2.17
CA LEU A 112 -10.29 -17.86 2.34
C LEU A 112 -11.03 -17.68 1.01
N ARG A 113 -12.35 -17.80 1.07
CA ARG A 113 -13.24 -17.54 -0.07
C ARG A 113 -14.32 -16.57 0.37
N ARG A 114 -14.80 -15.77 -0.58
CA ARG A 114 -15.93 -14.86 -0.37
C ARG A 114 -17.13 -15.65 0.16
N PRO A 115 -17.81 -15.20 1.22
CA PRO A 115 -19.11 -15.75 1.62
C PRO A 115 -20.11 -15.69 0.47
N VAL A 116 -21.09 -16.61 0.46
CA VAL A 116 -22.06 -16.75 -0.64
C VAL A 116 -22.88 -15.47 -0.84
N ASP A 117 -23.28 -14.84 0.26
CA ASP A 117 -24.19 -13.68 0.27
C ASP A 117 -23.47 -12.32 0.36
N GLU A 118 -22.13 -12.32 0.37
CA GLU A 118 -21.36 -11.07 0.47
C GLU A 118 -21.33 -10.34 -0.90
N PRO A 119 -21.73 -9.05 -0.96
CA PRO A 119 -21.75 -8.29 -2.20
C PRO A 119 -20.35 -8.12 -2.80
N VAL A 120 -20.27 -8.13 -4.13
CA VAL A 120 -19.03 -7.90 -4.86
C VAL A 120 -18.88 -6.41 -5.14
N ARG A 121 -17.71 -5.87 -4.81
CA ARG A 121 -17.31 -4.55 -5.29
C ARG A 121 -16.74 -4.71 -6.70
N HIS A 122 -17.30 -3.95 -7.64
CA HIS A 122 -16.84 -3.98 -9.03
C HIS A 122 -15.61 -3.11 -9.20
N MET A 123 -14.68 -3.54 -10.06
CA MET A 123 -13.53 -2.75 -10.48
C MET A 123 -13.92 -1.84 -11.64
N THR A 124 -13.26 -0.69 -11.80
CA THR A 124 -13.43 0.15 -12.99
C THR A 124 -13.09 -0.62 -14.26
N HIS A 125 -13.62 -0.17 -15.40
CA HIS A 125 -13.28 -0.73 -16.70
C HIS A 125 -11.75 -0.72 -16.92
N GLU A 126 -11.09 0.41 -16.65
CA GLU A 126 -9.64 0.54 -16.79
C GLU A 126 -8.85 -0.45 -15.92
N ALA A 127 -9.29 -0.70 -14.68
CA ALA A 127 -8.66 -1.71 -13.84
C ALA A 127 -8.82 -3.11 -14.44
N LYS A 128 -10.02 -3.46 -14.90
CA LYS A 128 -10.28 -4.75 -15.57
C LYS A 128 -9.36 -4.93 -16.79
N GLU A 129 -9.13 -3.89 -17.58
CA GLU A 129 -8.16 -3.92 -18.69
C GLU A 129 -6.72 -4.15 -18.20
N ILE A 130 -6.27 -3.39 -17.19
CA ILE A 130 -4.91 -3.51 -16.63
C ILE A 130 -4.65 -4.93 -16.11
N PHE A 131 -5.65 -5.56 -15.49
CA PHE A 131 -5.59 -6.93 -14.98
C PHE A 131 -5.91 -8.00 -16.02
N ARG A 132 -6.07 -7.63 -17.31
CA ARG A 132 -6.38 -8.55 -18.41
C ARG A 132 -7.63 -9.40 -18.19
N TRP A 133 -8.62 -8.83 -17.52
CA TRP A 133 -9.88 -9.51 -17.22
C TRP A 133 -10.62 -9.94 -18.49
N PHE A 134 -10.64 -9.05 -19.49
CA PHE A 134 -11.35 -9.25 -20.75
C PHE A 134 -10.67 -10.21 -21.73
N ASP A 135 -9.48 -10.73 -21.42
CA ASP A 135 -8.84 -11.78 -22.22
C ASP A 135 -9.69 -13.07 -22.23
N ASN A 136 -10.48 -13.30 -21.18
CA ASN A 136 -11.30 -14.50 -21.02
C ASN A 136 -12.74 -14.22 -20.53
N HIS A 137 -13.15 -12.95 -20.41
CA HIS A 137 -14.48 -12.57 -19.94
C HIS A 137 -15.07 -11.48 -20.84
N GLU A 138 -16.38 -11.54 -21.08
CA GLU A 138 -17.09 -10.48 -21.79
C GLU A 138 -17.25 -9.24 -20.90
N ASP A 139 -17.42 -8.09 -21.53
CA ASP A 139 -17.78 -6.87 -20.82
C ASP A 139 -19.24 -6.91 -20.39
N ASP A 140 -19.46 -6.98 -19.08
CA ASP A 140 -20.78 -7.04 -18.46
C ASP A 140 -21.36 -5.66 -18.13
N GLY A 141 -20.63 -4.58 -18.44
CA GLY A 141 -21.02 -3.19 -18.16
C GLY A 141 -21.11 -2.85 -16.67
N LYS A 142 -20.66 -3.75 -15.77
CA LYS A 142 -20.69 -3.54 -14.32
C LYS A 142 -19.37 -2.99 -13.83
N ASP A 143 -19.21 -1.69 -13.91
CA ASP A 143 -17.98 -1.02 -13.50
C ASP A 143 -18.04 -0.43 -12.10
N GLY A 144 -16.89 -0.45 -11.43
CA GLY A 144 -16.67 0.22 -10.16
C GLY A 144 -16.62 1.73 -10.29
N THR A 145 -16.66 2.41 -9.16
CA THR A 145 -16.30 3.83 -9.08
C THR A 145 -14.81 4.02 -9.34
N GLU A 146 -14.40 5.22 -9.74
CA GLU A 146 -12.98 5.58 -9.83
C GLU A 146 -12.24 5.10 -8.59
N ILE A 147 -11.13 4.38 -8.82
CA ILE A 147 -10.29 3.78 -7.79
C ILE A 147 -9.74 4.94 -6.93
N LEU A 148 -9.76 4.77 -5.61
CA LEU A 148 -9.00 5.63 -4.69
C LEU A 148 -7.53 5.74 -5.09
#